data_AF-A0A3P8L7G0-F1
#
_entry.id   AF-A0A3P8L7G0-F1
#
_cell.length_a   1.000
_cell.length_b   1.000
_cell.length_c   1.000
_cell.angle_alpha   90.00
_cell.angle_beta   90.00
_cell.angle_gamma   90.00
#
_symmetry.space_group_name_H-M   'P 1'
#
loop_
_entity.id
_entity.type
_entity.pdbx_description
1 polymer ?
#
loop_
_entity_poly.entity_id
_entity_poly.type
_entity_poly.pdbx_seq_one_letter_code
_entity_poly.pdbx_strand_id
1 'polypeptide(L)'
;MYLFETIDSILKSGFVKKEVPEYIANNLSKNIKLRTYQNDALVYTLVYLESELSKNKQTHILYHMATGSEKTVIMAMDILYYYKKGYRNFIFLQIERTLYQKLK
;
A
#
# COMPACT_ATOMS: atom_id res chain seq x y z
N MET A 1 -15.08 9.08 8.94
CA MET A 1 -14.81 7.63 8.84
C MET A 1 -13.80 7.43 7.74
N TYR A 2 -12.64 6.87 8.08
CA TYR A 2 -11.58 6.57 7.13
C TYR A 2 -11.83 5.22 6.44
N LEU A 3 -11.25 5.05 5.26
CA LEU A 3 -11.37 3.80 4.50
C LEU A 3 -10.87 2.59 5.29
N PHE A 4 -9.71 2.73 5.97
CA PHE A 4 -9.12 1.63 6.72
C PHE A 4 -10.01 1.14 7.88
N GLU A 5 -10.74 2.04 8.55
CA GLU A 5 -11.66 1.67 9.64
C GLU A 5 -12.81 0.79 9.14
N THR A 6 -13.29 1.11 7.92
CA THR A 6 -14.34 0.33 7.26
C THR A 6 -13.85 -1.07 6.93
N ILE A 7 -12.65 -1.17 6.36
CA ILE A 7 -12.07 -2.44 5.94
C ILE A 7 -11.67 -3.30 7.14
N ASP A 8 -11.10 -2.68 8.18
CA ASP A 8 -10.76 -3.35 9.44
C ASP A 8 -12.01 -3.98 10.09
N SER A 9 -13.14 -3.27 10.10
CA SER A 9 -14.42 -3.83 10.57
C SER A 9 -14.87 -5.04 9.74
N ILE A 10 -14.74 -4.97 8.41
CA ILE A 10 -15.06 -6.08 7.50
C ILE A 10 -14.16 -7.29 7.78
N LEU A 11 -12.85 -7.10 7.98
CA LEU A 11 -11.93 -8.19 8.27
C LEU A 11 -12.22 -8.81 9.65
N LYS A 12 -12.50 -7.98 10.66
CA LYS A 12 -12.86 -8.44 12.02
C LYS A 12 -14.17 -9.23 12.06
N SER A 13 -15.09 -8.97 11.14
CA SER A 13 -16.33 -9.75 11.01
C SER A 13 -16.07 -11.22 10.63
N GLY A 14 -14.89 -11.54 10.07
CA GLY A 14 -14.50 -12.89 9.68
C GLY A 14 -15.07 -13.36 8.34
N PHE A 15 -15.98 -12.60 7.71
CA PHE A 15 -16.57 -12.93 6.40
C PHE A 15 -15.59 -12.77 5.24
N VAL A 16 -14.61 -11.86 5.38
CA VAL A 16 -13.55 -11.64 4.40
C VAL A 16 -12.22 -11.99 5.06
N LYS A 17 -11.43 -12.84 4.40
CA LYS A 17 -10.04 -13.12 4.76
C LYS A 17 -9.15 -12.80 3.59
N LYS A 18 -8.11 -12.00 3.84
CA LYS A 18 -7.15 -11.60 2.83
C LYS A 18 -5.78 -11.48 3.47
N GLU A 19 -4.78 -12.02 2.78
CA GLU A 19 -3.38 -11.97 3.16
C GLU A 19 -2.56 -11.41 1.99
N VAL A 20 -1.30 -11.08 2.26
CA VAL A 20 -0.36 -10.66 1.22
C VAL A 20 -0.14 -11.84 0.25
N PRO A 21 -0.44 -11.67 -1.05
CA PRO A 21 -0.24 -12.74 -2.02
C PRO A 21 1.22 -13.18 -2.10
N GLU A 22 1.45 -14.49 -2.24
CA GLU A 22 2.81 -15.05 -2.34
C GLU A 22 3.63 -14.43 -3.47
N TYR A 23 3.01 -14.11 -4.61
CA TYR A 23 3.73 -13.48 -5.72
C TYR A 23 4.27 -12.09 -5.36
N ILE A 24 3.67 -11.37 -4.40
CA ILE A 24 4.21 -10.11 -3.91
C ILE A 24 5.38 -10.42 -2.96
N ALA A 25 5.15 -11.27 -1.96
CA ALA A 25 6.17 -11.62 -0.98
C ALA A 25 7.43 -12.23 -1.61
N ASN A 26 7.29 -13.13 -2.58
CA ASN A 26 8.39 -13.81 -3.26
C ASN A 26 9.18 -12.91 -4.22
N ASN A 27 8.60 -11.78 -4.65
CA ASN A 27 9.27 -10.82 -5.54
C ASN A 27 9.83 -9.59 -4.79
N LEU A 28 9.69 -9.55 -3.46
CA LEU A 28 10.44 -8.62 -2.62
C LEU A 28 11.86 -9.17 -2.35
N SER A 29 12.78 -8.27 -2.02
CA SER A 29 14.13 -8.68 -1.58
C SER A 29 14.04 -9.57 -0.34
N LYS A 30 14.83 -10.65 -0.30
CA LYS A 30 14.90 -11.58 0.84
C LYS A 30 15.29 -10.91 2.17
N ASN A 31 15.90 -9.73 2.11
CA ASN A 31 16.28 -8.94 3.29
C ASN A 31 15.11 -8.12 3.86
N ILE A 32 13.99 -8.01 3.13
CA ILE A 32 12.81 -7.27 3.57
C ILE A 32 11.93 -8.21 4.39
N LYS A 33 11.82 -7.92 5.69
CA LYS A 33 10.81 -8.52 6.57
C LYS A 33 9.65 -7.54 6.72
N LEU A 34 8.49 -7.88 6.18
CA LEU A 34 7.30 -7.03 6.24
C LEU A 34 6.87 -6.81 7.69
N ARG A 35 6.71 -5.54 8.06
CA ARG A 35 6.16 -5.13 9.35
C ARG A 35 4.63 -5.23 9.31
N THR A 36 4.00 -5.38 10.47
CA THR A 36 2.53 -5.54 10.57
C THR A 36 1.76 -4.47 9.80
N TYR A 37 2.09 -3.19 9.98
CA TYR A 37 1.41 -2.12 9.25
C TYR A 37 1.63 -2.15 7.73
N GLN A 38 2.75 -2.70 7.24
CA GLN A 38 3.00 -2.83 5.79
C GLN A 38 2.13 -3.94 5.21
N ASN A 39 2.01 -5.06 5.94
CA ASN A 39 1.07 -6.12 5.60
C ASN A 39 -0.37 -5.61 5.62
N ASP A 40 -0.78 -4.93 6.70
CA ASP A 40 -2.14 -4.40 6.85
C ASP A 40 -2.45 -3.38 5.75
N ALA A 41 -1.52 -2.46 5.46
CA ALA A 41 -1.70 -1.48 4.40
C ALA A 41 -1.96 -2.15 3.04
N LEU A 42 -1.18 -3.15 2.67
CA LEU A 42 -1.39 -3.88 1.43
C LEU A 42 -2.71 -4.67 1.46
N VAL A 43 -2.98 -5.41 2.54
CA VAL A 43 -4.22 -6.19 2.68
C VAL A 43 -5.45 -5.28 2.54
N TYR A 44 -5.45 -4.12 3.18
CA TYR A 44 -6.54 -3.16 3.07
C TYR A 44 -6.69 -2.65 1.64
N THR A 45 -5.58 -2.31 0.99
CA THR A 45 -5.57 -1.93 -0.42
C THR A 45 -6.16 -3.01 -1.33
N LEU A 46 -5.80 -4.27 -1.12
CA LEU A 46 -6.31 -5.37 -1.92
C LEU A 46 -7.81 -5.60 -1.70
N VAL A 47 -8.27 -5.60 -0.44
CA VAL A 47 -9.70 -5.73 -0.12
C VAL A 47 -10.49 -4.59 -0.76
N TYR A 48 -9.99 -3.37 -0.72
CA TYR A 48 -10.65 -2.24 -1.36
C TYR A 48 -10.73 -2.39 -2.88
N LEU A 49 -9.60 -2.66 -3.54
CA LEU A 49 -9.49 -2.69 -5.00
C LEU A 49 -10.14 -3.92 -5.66
N GLU A 50 -10.35 -4.99 -4.90
CA GLU A 50 -10.96 -6.24 -5.38
C GLU A 50 -12.43 -6.39 -4.95
N SER A 51 -12.96 -5.46 -4.17
CA SER A 51 -14.38 -5.45 -3.78
C SER A 51 -15.16 -4.34 -4.47
N GLU A 52 -16.48 -4.41 -4.32
CA GLU A 52 -17.44 -3.38 -4.75
C GLU A 52 -17.27 -2.03 -4.01
N LEU A 53 -16.40 -1.96 -3.00
CA LEU A 53 -16.06 -0.71 -2.31
C LEU A 53 -15.36 0.28 -3.26
N SER A 54 -14.62 -0.20 -4.25
CA SER A 54 -13.98 0.63 -5.29
C SER A 54 -14.97 1.07 -6.38
N LYS A 55 -16.06 1.73 -5.97
CA LYS A 55 -17.09 2.26 -6.88
C LYS A 55 -16.46 3.04 -8.03
N ASN A 56 -16.95 2.83 -9.25
CA ASN A 56 -16.44 3.45 -10.48
C ASN A 56 -14.93 3.26 -10.73
N LYS A 57 -14.32 2.18 -10.20
CA LYS A 57 -12.88 1.91 -10.33
C LYS A 57 -12.02 3.05 -9.74
N GLN A 58 -12.48 3.71 -8.69
CA GLN A 58 -11.64 4.69 -7.99
C GLN A 58 -10.46 3.97 -7.32
N THR A 59 -9.26 4.12 -7.90
CA THR A 59 -8.03 3.48 -7.40
C THR A 59 -7.09 4.44 -6.67
N HIS A 60 -7.55 5.66 -6.39
CA HIS A 60 -6.77 6.67 -5.68
C HIS A 60 -6.78 6.39 -4.18
N ILE A 61 -5.67 5.82 -3.68
CA ILE A 61 -5.51 5.44 -2.27
C ILE A 61 -4.51 6.39 -1.62
N LEU A 62 -4.89 6.90 -0.44
CA LEU A 62 -4.03 7.72 0.40
C LEU A 62 -3.57 6.92 1.63
N TYR A 63 -2.27 6.76 1.78
CA TYR A 63 -1.66 6.10 2.93
C TYR A 63 -1.21 7.13 3.98
N HIS A 64 -1.84 7.13 5.16
CA HIS A 64 -1.38 7.93 6.31
C HIS A 64 -0.25 7.20 7.04
N MET A 65 1.00 7.62 6.82
CA MET A 65 2.18 6.93 7.37
C MET A 65 3.20 7.91 7.96
N ALA A 66 3.89 7.52 9.04
CA ALA A 66 4.95 8.32 9.68
C ALA A 66 6.19 8.50 8.78
N THR A 67 7.04 9.51 9.01
CA THR A 67 8.36 9.64 8.34
C THR A 67 9.33 8.56 8.81
N GLY A 68 10.22 8.07 7.93
CA GLY A 68 11.17 7.00 8.28
C GLY A 68 10.57 5.59 8.35
N SER A 69 9.32 5.40 7.91
CA SER A 69 8.58 4.13 7.94
C SER A 69 8.78 3.26 6.69
N GLU A 70 9.92 3.35 6.00
CA GLU A 70 10.23 2.48 4.83
C GLU A 70 9.09 2.40 3.79
N LYS A 71 8.36 3.51 3.56
CA LYS A 71 7.17 3.57 2.69
C LYS A 71 7.42 3.01 1.28
N THR A 72 8.67 3.03 0.84
CA THR A 72 9.14 2.44 -0.41
C THR A 72 8.78 0.97 -0.56
N VAL A 73 8.74 0.21 0.54
CA VAL A 73 8.31 -1.19 0.52
C VAL A 73 6.84 -1.32 0.10
N ILE A 74 5.96 -0.46 0.61
CA ILE A 74 4.54 -0.44 0.22
C ILE A 74 4.38 -0.02 -1.24
N MET A 75 5.12 0.99 -1.69
CA MET A 75 5.14 1.35 -3.11
C MET A 75 5.56 0.18 -4.00
N ALA A 76 6.59 -0.58 -3.61
CA ALA A 76 7.02 -1.76 -4.36
C ALA A 76 5.94 -2.85 -4.40
N MET A 77 5.23 -3.09 -3.29
CA MET A 77 4.11 -4.04 -3.25
C MET A 77 2.96 -3.60 -4.17
N ASP A 78 2.62 -2.31 -4.17
CA ASP A 78 1.60 -1.76 -5.06
C ASP A 78 1.99 -1.92 -6.53
N ILE A 79 3.27 -1.67 -6.89
CA ILE A 79 3.78 -1.92 -8.24
C ILE A 79 3.60 -3.38 -8.62
N LEU A 80 4.00 -4.32 -7.77
CA LEU A 80 3.90 -5.75 -8.06
C LEU A 80 2.44 -6.17 -8.30
N TYR A 81 1.51 -5.63 -7.50
CA TYR A 81 0.08 -5.83 -7.68
C TYR A 81 -0.41 -5.34 -9.06
N TYR A 82 -0.13 -4.08 -9.40
CA TYR A 82 -0.55 -3.51 -10.69
C TYR A 82 0.21 -4.14 -11.87
N TYR A 83 1.47 -4.52 -11.70
CA TYR A 83 2.25 -5.22 -12.71
C TYR A 83 1.61 -6.56 -13.07
N LYS A 84 1.14 -7.31 -12.05
CA LYS A 84 0.38 -8.55 -12.25
C LYS A 84 -0.94 -8.32 -13.01
N LYS A 85 -1.59 -7.16 -12.81
CA LYS A 85 -2.78 -6.73 -13.55
C LYS A 85 -2.49 -6.21 -14.98
N GLY A 86 -1.24 -6.20 -15.43
CA GLY A 86 -0.85 -5.80 -16.79
C GLY A 86 -0.35 -4.36 -16.93
N TYR A 87 -0.30 -3.58 -15.85
CA TYR A 87 0.25 -2.23 -15.89
C TYR A 87 1.78 -2.27 -16.02
N ARG A 88 2.35 -1.32 -16.77
CA ARG A 88 3.81 -1.27 -17.07
C ARG A 88 4.44 0.10 -16.83
N ASN A 89 3.64 1.15 -16.84
CA ASN A 89 4.11 2.53 -16.71
C ASN A 89 3.84 3.00 -15.28
N PHE A 90 4.90 3.28 -14.53
CA PHE A 90 4.83 3.75 -13.15
C PHE A 90 5.64 5.04 -13.01
N ILE A 91 5.06 6.07 -12.39
CA ILE A 91 5.72 7.34 -12.11
C ILE A 91 5.78 7.53 -10.60
N PHE A 92 6.99 7.78 -10.10
CA PHE A 92 7.24 8.10 -8.68
C PHE A 92 7.70 9.53 -8.57
N LEU A 93 7.02 10.30 -7.73
CA LEU A 93 7.37 11.67 -7.42
C LEU A 93 7.76 11.73 -5.95
N GLN A 94 9.03 12.03 -5.69
CA GLN A 94 9.53 12.32 -4.36
C GLN A 94 9.69 13.83 -4.21
N ILE A 95 9.11 14.39 -3.15
CA ILE A 95 9.35 15.80 -2.80
C ILE A 95 10.58 15.82 -1.90
N GLU A 96 11.68 16.37 -2.39
CA GLU A 96 12.83 16.74 -1.55
C GLU A 96 12.58 18.13 -0.96
N ARG A 97 12.29 18.21 0.34
CA ARG A 97 12.40 19.48 1.05
C ARG A 97 13.85 19.64 1.48
N THR A 98 14.70 20.11 0.57
CA THR A 98 16.01 20.65 0.95
C THR A 98 15.74 21.85 1.84
N LEU A 99 15.87 21.68 3.15
CA LEU A 99 15.80 22.79 4.09
C LEU A 99 17.05 23.65 3.83
N TYR A 100 16.93 24.67 2.99
CA TYR A 100 17.92 25.73 2.91
C TYR A 100 17.91 26.48 4.25
N GLN A 101 18.58 25.93 5.27
CA GLN A 101 19.20 26.74 6.31
C GLN A 101 20.35 27.50 5.64
N LYS A 102 20.04 28.57 4.91
CA LYS A 102 21.00 29.65 4.77
C LYS A 102 21.07 30.34 6.14
N LEU A 103 21.95 29.85 6.99
CA LEU A 103 22.60 30.69 7.98
C LEU A 103 23.58 31.59 7.22
N LYS A 104 23.14 32.81 6.93
CA LYS A 104 23.97 34.02 6.90
C LYS A 104 23.06 35.24 6.89
#